data_AF-A0A183LUB9-F1
#
_entry.id   AF-A0A183LUB9-F1
#
_cell.length_a   1.000
_cell.length_b   1.000
_cell.length_c   1.000
_cell.angle_alpha   90.00
_cell.angle_beta   90.00
_cell.angle_gamma   90.00
#
_symmetry.space_group_name_H-M   'P 1'
#
loop_
_entity.id
_entity.type
_entity.pdbx_description
1 polymer ?
#
loop_
_entity_poly.entity_id
_entity_poly.type
_entity_poly.pdbx_seq_one_letter_code
_entity_poly.pdbx_strand_id
1 'polypeptide(L)'
;MENREFQVLCNNIRNFLNNLTTELKSININEQNINLSENHLNTITSIREKLRSYQPKLLELSDRADRICRASSTAALTMNQIFMTHSSQLDINDSVNTPVFTGYDHQNQLSINQNEINNLQTETIGSKAKRQLNEFRNEFNEINQQITEKVFDSIDRITLWKLRRYYGVPEKAVNIIWNSYDGFNCKIVHGRQLTDTFDVNTGVRQGC
;
A
#
# COMPACT_ATOMS: atom_id res chain seq x y z
N MET A 1 -5.36 24.50 -5.65
CA MET A 1 -6.60 23.86 -5.17
C MET A 1 -6.41 22.36 -4.98
N GLU A 2 -5.93 21.64 -6.00
CA GLU A 2 -5.76 20.18 -5.99
C GLU A 2 -4.92 19.62 -4.83
N ASN A 3 -3.81 20.27 -4.46
CA ASN A 3 -2.99 19.81 -3.33
C ASN A 3 -3.73 19.89 -1.97
N ARG A 4 -4.60 20.90 -1.78
CA ARG A 4 -5.38 21.04 -0.53
C ARG A 4 -6.43 19.93 -0.44
N GLU A 5 -7.12 19.65 -1.54
CA GLU A 5 -8.11 18.57 -1.60
C GLU A 5 -7.46 17.19 -1.43
N PHE A 6 -6.26 16.99 -1.99
CA PHE A 6 -5.46 15.79 -1.75
C PHE A 6 -5.16 15.58 -0.27
N GLN A 7 -4.68 16.62 0.43
CA GLN A 7 -4.39 16.51 1.87
C GLN A 7 -5.66 16.26 2.72
N VAL A 8 -6.81 16.83 2.35
CA VAL A 8 -8.09 16.52 3.00
C VAL A 8 -8.44 15.03 2.85
N LEU A 9 -8.28 14.49 1.63
CA LEU A 9 -8.52 13.06 1.38
C LEU A 9 -7.54 12.17 2.14
N CYS A 10 -6.25 12.53 2.21
CA CYS A 10 -5.25 11.84 3.03
C CYS A 10 -5.69 11.77 4.50
N ASN A 11 -6.11 12.90 5.08
CA ASN A 11 -6.54 12.93 6.48
C ASN A 11 -7.77 12.05 6.73
N ASN A 12 -8.73 12.07 5.80
CA ASN A 12 -9.91 11.22 5.88
C ASN A 12 -9.56 9.73 5.84
N ILE A 13 -8.68 9.32 4.92
CA ILE A 13 -8.23 7.93 4.81
C ILE A 13 -7.42 7.52 6.05
N ARG A 14 -6.54 8.40 6.57
CA ARG A 14 -5.77 8.12 7.78
C ARG A 14 -6.68 7.88 8.99
N ASN A 15 -7.66 8.76 9.21
CA ASN A 15 -8.63 8.60 10.30
C ASN A 15 -9.40 7.28 10.18
N PHE A 16 -9.80 6.92 8.96
CA PHE A 16 -10.47 5.65 8.69
C PHE A 16 -9.59 4.43 9.02
N LEU A 17 -8.35 4.40 8.51
CA LEU A 17 -7.43 3.29 8.74
C LEU A 17 -7.04 3.16 10.22
N ASN A 18 -6.84 4.28 10.92
CA ASN A 18 -6.60 4.29 12.36
C ASN A 18 -7.76 3.65 13.12
N ASN A 19 -9.00 4.02 12.78
CA ASN A 19 -10.19 3.41 13.39
C ASN A 19 -10.25 1.90 13.13
N LEU A 20 -10.09 1.46 11.89
CA LEU A 20 -10.08 0.02 11.56
C LEU A 20 -8.97 -0.72 12.32
N THR A 21 -7.79 -0.13 12.43
CA THR A 21 -6.66 -0.72 13.17
C THR A 21 -7.01 -0.87 14.65
N THR A 22 -7.69 0.11 15.25
CA THR A 22 -8.15 0.01 16.64
C THR A 22 -9.25 -1.03 16.83
N GLU A 23 -10.22 -1.11 15.91
CA GLU A 23 -11.26 -2.14 15.90
C GLU A 23 -10.66 -3.55 15.73
N LEU A 24 -9.59 -3.69 14.94
CA LEU A 24 -8.92 -4.97 14.72
C LEU A 24 -8.08 -5.40 15.93
N LYS A 25 -7.40 -4.46 16.58
CA LYS A 25 -6.59 -4.72 17.79
C LYS A 25 -7.44 -5.12 18.99
N SER A 26 -8.66 -4.60 19.13
CA SER A 26 -9.56 -4.94 20.24
C SER A 26 -10.00 -6.42 20.23
N ILE A 27 -9.95 -7.07 19.06
CA ILE A 27 -10.22 -8.51 18.91
C ILE A 27 -9.09 -9.36 19.53
N ASN A 28 -7.91 -8.79 19.78
CA ASN A 28 -6.68 -9.52 20.11
C ASN A 28 -6.39 -9.72 21.62
N ILE A 29 -7.32 -9.45 22.54
CA ILE A 29 -7.02 -9.46 23.99
C ILE A 29 -7.05 -10.85 24.63
N ASN A 30 -7.54 -11.90 23.96
CA ASN A 30 -7.62 -13.24 24.55
C ASN A 30 -6.78 -14.25 23.77
N GLU A 31 -5.44 -14.12 23.80
CA GLU A 31 -4.47 -15.08 23.24
C GLU A 31 -4.61 -16.53 23.79
N GLN A 32 -5.53 -16.77 24.73
CA GLN A 32 -5.79 -18.09 25.33
C GLN A 32 -7.13 -18.72 24.93
N ASN A 33 -7.98 -18.06 24.13
CA ASN A 33 -9.21 -18.66 23.60
C ASN A 33 -9.09 -18.83 22.07
N ILE A 34 -8.72 -20.04 21.66
CA ILE A 34 -8.53 -20.50 20.28
C ILE A 34 -9.82 -20.36 19.42
N ASN A 35 -10.97 -20.09 20.06
CA ASN A 35 -12.24 -19.88 19.38
C ASN A 35 -12.59 -18.39 19.32
N LEU A 36 -12.62 -17.86 18.10
CA LEU A 36 -13.21 -16.55 17.84
C LEU A 36 -14.71 -16.61 18.14
N SER A 37 -15.18 -15.80 19.10
CA SER A 37 -16.62 -15.64 19.37
C SER A 37 -17.36 -15.20 18.11
N GLU A 38 -18.62 -15.60 17.96
CA GLU A 38 -19.52 -15.14 16.90
C GLU A 38 -19.54 -13.60 16.78
N ASN A 39 -19.42 -12.90 17.91
CA ASN A 39 -19.28 -11.45 17.94
C ASN A 39 -17.98 -10.97 17.26
N HIS A 40 -16.85 -11.66 17.46
CA HIS A 40 -15.60 -11.32 16.80
C HIS A 40 -15.68 -11.56 15.28
N LEU A 41 -16.35 -12.63 14.85
CA LEU A 41 -16.57 -12.91 13.43
C LEU A 41 -17.44 -11.83 12.76
N ASN A 42 -18.49 -11.38 13.45
CA ASN A 42 -19.33 -10.28 12.98
C ASN A 42 -18.53 -8.98 12.88
N THR A 43 -17.69 -8.67 13.86
CA THR A 43 -16.80 -7.50 13.81
C THR A 43 -15.82 -7.59 12.65
N ILE A 44 -15.14 -8.73 12.45
CA ILE A 44 -14.22 -8.92 11.31
C ILE A 44 -14.95 -8.75 9.97
N THR A 45 -16.16 -9.30 9.86
CA THR A 45 -16.99 -9.15 8.66
C THR A 45 -17.33 -7.69 8.42
N SER A 46 -17.75 -6.96 9.46
CA SER A 46 -18.01 -5.52 9.39
C SER A 46 -16.77 -4.71 8.98
N ILE A 47 -15.60 -4.99 9.57
CA ILE A 47 -14.33 -4.35 9.21
C ILE A 47 -14.00 -4.61 7.74
N ARG A 48 -14.16 -5.84 7.25
CA ARG A 48 -13.93 -6.20 5.84
C ARG A 48 -14.83 -5.41 4.90
N GLU A 49 -16.12 -5.29 5.23
CA GLU A 49 -17.07 -4.52 4.42
C GLU A 49 -16.75 -3.03 4.42
N LYS A 50 -16.42 -2.47 5.59
CA LYS A 50 -15.94 -1.08 5.70
C LYS A 50 -14.71 -0.86 4.82
N LEU A 51 -13.71 -1.75 4.92
CA LEU A 51 -12.47 -1.67 4.15
C LEU A 51 -12.76 -1.70 2.63
N ARG A 52 -13.63 -2.62 2.19
CA ARG A 52 -14.08 -2.71 0.80
C ARG A 52 -14.80 -1.43 0.33
N SER A 53 -15.64 -0.85 1.18
CA SER A 53 -16.35 0.40 0.86
C SER A 53 -15.43 1.60 0.65
N TYR A 54 -14.21 1.56 1.20
CA TYR A 54 -13.22 2.64 1.09
C TYR A 54 -12.25 2.48 -0.10
N GLN A 55 -12.28 1.35 -0.83
CA GLN A 55 -11.48 1.15 -2.04
C GLN A 55 -11.63 2.27 -3.10
N PRO A 56 -12.85 2.78 -3.38
CA PRO A 56 -13.02 3.89 -4.34
C PRO A 56 -12.30 5.17 -3.91
N LYS A 57 -12.26 5.47 -2.60
CA LYS A 57 -11.55 6.64 -2.06
C LYS A 57 -10.03 6.49 -2.17
N LEU A 58 -9.52 5.26 -2.04
CA LEU A 58 -8.10 4.97 -2.28
C LEU A 58 -7.73 5.12 -3.76
N LEU A 59 -8.65 4.76 -4.68
CA LEU A 59 -8.49 5.00 -6.11
C LEU A 59 -8.50 6.50 -6.42
N GLU A 60 -9.44 7.25 -5.87
CA GLU A 60 -9.50 8.71 -6.00
C GLU A 60 -8.21 9.38 -5.51
N LEU A 61 -7.64 8.88 -4.40
CA LEU A 61 -6.36 9.34 -3.88
C LEU A 61 -5.23 9.09 -4.88
N SER A 62 -5.21 7.93 -5.53
CA SER A 62 -4.22 7.60 -6.57
C SER A 62 -4.31 8.57 -7.75
N ASP A 63 -5.52 8.81 -8.26
CA ASP A 63 -5.73 9.71 -9.39
C ASP A 63 -5.29 11.14 -9.06
N ARG A 64 -5.56 11.59 -7.83
CA ARG A 64 -5.10 12.90 -7.34
C ARG A 64 -3.59 12.97 -7.21
N ALA A 65 -2.93 11.93 -6.70
CA ALA A 65 -1.48 11.87 -6.63
C ALA A 65 -0.84 11.93 -8.03
N ASP A 66 -1.43 11.25 -9.02
CA ASP A 66 -0.95 11.26 -10.40
C ASP A 66 -1.16 12.62 -11.06
N ARG A 67 -2.28 13.31 -10.80
CA ARG A 67 -2.48 14.70 -11.26
C ARG A 67 -1.42 15.65 -10.68
N ILE A 68 -1.16 15.55 -9.38
CA ILE A 68 -0.12 16.36 -8.72
C ILE A 68 1.26 16.09 -9.35
N CYS A 69 1.59 14.83 -9.61
CA CYS A 69 2.86 14.45 -10.23
C CYS A 69 3.01 15.02 -11.64
N ARG A 70 1.96 14.95 -12.45
CA ARG A 70 1.92 15.56 -13.79
C ARG A 70 2.05 17.07 -13.71
N ALA A 71 1.27 17.73 -12.85
CA ALA A 71 1.31 19.17 -12.68
C ALA A 71 2.70 19.66 -12.24
N SER A 72 3.34 18.98 -11.28
CA SER A 72 4.70 19.33 -10.84
C SER A 72 5.74 19.13 -11.95
N SER A 73 5.62 18.05 -12.72
CA SER A 73 6.55 17.77 -13.83
C SER A 73 6.39 18.79 -14.96
N THR A 74 5.15 19.10 -15.35
CA THR A 74 4.85 20.13 -16.36
C THR A 74 5.36 21.50 -15.92
N ALA A 75 5.14 21.89 -14.67
CA ALA A 75 5.64 23.15 -14.14
C ALA A 75 7.17 23.25 -14.20
N ALA A 76 7.88 22.18 -13.82
CA ALA A 76 9.34 22.12 -13.91
C ALA A 76 9.84 22.24 -15.36
N LEU A 77 9.21 21.52 -16.30
CA LEU A 77 9.54 21.61 -17.73
C LEU A 77 9.30 23.00 -18.29
N THR A 78 8.16 23.62 -17.98
CA THR A 78 7.84 24.99 -18.41
C THR A 78 8.82 26.00 -17.84
N MET A 79 9.22 25.88 -16.56
CA MET A 79 10.25 26.75 -15.99
C MET A 79 11.60 26.59 -16.70
N ASN A 80 12.02 25.36 -16.98
CA ASN A 80 13.24 25.11 -17.73
C ASN A 80 13.18 25.68 -19.15
N GLN A 81 12.03 25.55 -19.83
CA GLN A 81 11.81 26.14 -21.15
C GLN A 81 11.91 27.67 -21.10
N ILE A 82 11.23 28.32 -20.15
CA ILE A 82 11.25 29.77 -19.95
C ILE A 82 12.67 30.27 -19.68
N PHE A 83 13.41 29.59 -18.79
CA PHE A 83 14.80 29.89 -18.50
C PHE A 83 15.65 29.87 -19.78
N MET A 84 15.58 28.79 -20.56
CA MET A 84 16.33 28.67 -21.82
C MET A 84 15.97 29.77 -22.82
N THR A 85 14.69 30.13 -22.94
CA THR A 85 14.27 31.21 -23.86
C THR A 85 14.73 32.59 -23.41
N HIS A 86 14.77 32.87 -22.10
CA HIS A 86 15.25 34.16 -21.57
C HIS A 86 16.77 34.27 -21.58
N SER A 87 17.51 33.20 -21.31
CA SER A 87 18.97 33.17 -21.47
C SER A 87 19.36 33.49 -22.92
N SER A 88 18.66 32.92 -23.89
CA SER A 88 18.88 33.18 -25.32
C SER A 88 18.55 34.62 -25.75
N GLN A 89 17.73 35.36 -24.99
CA GLN A 89 17.36 36.75 -25.29
C GLN A 89 18.34 37.78 -24.70
N LEU A 90 19.00 37.46 -23.59
CA LEU A 90 20.03 38.32 -22.99
C LEU A 90 21.29 38.40 -23.86
N ASP A 91 21.59 37.34 -24.63
CA ASP A 91 22.72 37.33 -25.57
C ASP A 91 22.48 38.17 -26.84
N ILE A 92 21.23 38.55 -27.13
CA ILE A 92 20.87 39.30 -28.37
C ILE A 92 20.98 40.82 -28.18
N ASN A 93 20.87 41.33 -26.95
CA ASN A 93 20.82 42.77 -26.70
C ASN A 93 22.19 43.47 -26.58
N ASP A 94 23.30 42.73 -26.71
CA ASP A 94 24.66 43.28 -26.63
C ASP A 94 25.42 43.33 -27.97
N SER A 95 24.76 43.16 -29.13
CA SER A 95 25.41 43.44 -30.42
C SER A 95 24.58 44.34 -31.34
N VAL A 96 24.89 45.62 -31.28
CA VAL A 96 24.68 46.52 -32.41
C VAL A 96 25.65 46.08 -33.52
N ASN A 97 25.08 45.61 -34.63
CA ASN A 97 25.68 45.36 -35.96
C ASN A 97 26.55 44.10 -36.16
N THR A 98 25.95 43.03 -36.71
CA THR A 98 26.22 42.43 -38.05
C THR A 98 25.70 40.98 -38.11
N PRO A 99 25.05 40.51 -39.19
CA PRO A 99 24.63 39.13 -39.30
C PRO A 99 25.80 38.29 -39.83
N VAL A 100 26.45 37.53 -38.96
CA VAL A 100 27.43 36.51 -39.36
C VAL A 100 26.88 35.13 -39.00
N PHE A 101 26.48 34.41 -40.05
CA PHE A 101 26.23 32.98 -40.02
C PHE A 101 27.53 32.26 -39.62
N THR A 102 27.58 31.72 -38.40
CA THR A 102 28.55 30.68 -38.03
C THR A 102 27.85 29.65 -37.16
N GLY A 103 27.84 28.41 -37.64
CA GLY A 103 27.49 27.26 -36.82
C GLY A 103 28.56 27.06 -35.76
N TYR A 104 28.12 26.89 -34.51
CA TYR A 104 28.97 26.39 -33.45
C TYR A 104 28.19 25.41 -32.58
N ASP A 105 28.56 24.14 -32.70
CA ASP A 105 28.58 23.20 -31.59
C ASP A 105 29.35 23.83 -30.43
N HIS A 106 28.77 23.87 -29.23
CA HIS A 106 29.51 23.79 -27.98
C HIS A 106 28.65 23.13 -26.90
N GLN A 107 29.12 21.95 -26.50
CA GLN A 107 28.77 21.26 -25.27
C GLN A 107 29.08 22.16 -24.07
N ASN A 108 28.15 22.99 -23.63
CA ASN A 108 28.20 23.57 -22.28
C ASN A 108 27.39 22.67 -21.35
N GLN A 109 28.06 21.64 -20.82
CA GLN A 109 27.69 21.04 -19.55
C GLN A 109 27.75 22.14 -18.49
N LEU A 110 26.59 22.58 -18.02
CA LEU A 110 26.49 23.30 -16.75
C LEU A 110 26.97 22.34 -15.66
N SER A 111 28.21 22.48 -15.23
CA SER A 111 28.74 21.79 -14.06
C SER A 111 28.07 22.36 -12.81
N ILE A 112 26.88 21.84 -12.50
CA ILE A 112 26.18 22.13 -11.25
C ILE A 112 27.00 21.51 -10.11
N ASN A 113 27.48 22.35 -9.19
CA ASN A 113 28.26 21.92 -8.04
C ASN A 113 27.47 20.89 -7.20
N GLN A 114 28.02 19.69 -7.01
CA GLN A 114 27.43 18.64 -6.15
C GLN A 114 27.09 19.13 -4.73
N ASN A 115 27.77 20.16 -4.23
CA ASN A 115 27.56 20.71 -2.89
C ASN A 115 26.29 21.56 -2.76
N GLU A 116 25.76 22.15 -3.84
CA GLU A 116 24.45 22.80 -3.83
C GLU A 116 23.32 21.77 -3.95
N ILE A 117 23.56 20.65 -4.63
CA ILE A 117 22.61 19.52 -4.75
C ILE A 117 22.32 18.90 -3.38
N ASN A 118 23.30 18.86 -2.47
CA ASN A 118 23.14 18.27 -1.14
C ASN A 118 22.22 19.11 -0.21
N ASN A 119 22.07 20.41 -0.47
CA ASN A 119 21.11 21.28 0.23
C ASN A 119 19.75 21.40 -0.51
N LEU A 120 19.62 20.75 -1.67
CA LEU A 120 18.44 20.72 -2.55
C LEU A 120 17.72 19.38 -2.55
N GLN A 121 17.96 18.50 -1.56
CA GLN A 121 17.11 17.32 -1.29
C GLN A 121 15.70 17.70 -0.79
N THR A 122 15.07 18.69 -1.42
CA THR A 122 13.63 18.92 -1.28
C THR A 122 12.94 18.02 -2.29
N GLU A 123 12.27 16.97 -1.78
CA GLU A 123 11.40 16.14 -2.62
C GLU A 123 10.38 17.01 -3.35
N THR A 124 10.16 16.71 -4.63
CA THR A 124 9.07 17.33 -5.39
C THR A 124 7.72 17.04 -4.72
N ILE A 125 6.75 17.93 -4.90
CA ILE A 125 5.40 17.73 -4.38
C ILE A 125 4.77 16.44 -4.95
N GLY A 126 5.10 16.09 -6.21
CA GLY A 126 4.69 14.85 -6.86
C GLY A 126 5.25 13.59 -6.19
N SER A 127 6.57 13.55 -5.94
CA SER A 127 7.20 12.41 -5.25
C SER A 127 6.66 12.25 -3.83
N LYS A 128 6.45 13.36 -3.11
CA LYS A 128 5.82 13.34 -1.77
C LYS A 128 4.40 12.77 -1.81
N ALA A 129 3.56 13.20 -2.76
CA ALA A 129 2.21 12.68 -2.92
C ALA A 129 2.20 11.18 -3.26
N LYS A 130 3.12 10.72 -4.11
CA LYS A 130 3.24 9.29 -4.46
C LYS A 130 3.71 8.44 -3.28
N ARG A 131 4.64 8.96 -2.47
CA ARG A 131 5.07 8.28 -1.24
C ARG A 131 3.91 8.12 -0.26
N GLN A 132 3.16 9.20 0.00
CA GLN A 132 1.99 9.16 0.87
C GLN A 132 0.94 8.15 0.38
N LEU A 133 0.66 8.10 -0.94
CA LEU A 133 -0.22 7.09 -1.52
C LEU A 133 0.28 5.66 -1.26
N ASN A 134 1.58 5.42 -1.41
CA ASN A 134 2.16 4.10 -1.20
C ASN A 134 2.11 3.69 0.28
N GLU A 135 2.32 4.62 1.22
CA GLU A 135 2.12 4.38 2.65
C GLU A 135 0.68 3.90 2.92
N PHE A 136 -0.33 4.60 2.40
CA PHE A 136 -1.73 4.19 2.55
C PHE A 136 -2.04 2.83 1.91
N ARG A 137 -1.45 2.53 0.75
CA ARG A 137 -1.61 1.21 0.11
C ARG A 137 -1.03 0.09 0.95
N ASN A 138 0.15 0.33 1.53
CA ASN A 138 0.80 -0.64 2.40
C ASN A 138 -0.05 -0.90 3.65
N GLU A 139 -0.52 0.16 4.33
CA GLU A 139 -1.41 0.04 5.49
C GLU A 139 -2.71 -0.71 5.14
N PHE A 140 -3.34 -0.38 4.00
CA PHE A 140 -4.56 -1.03 3.54
C PHE A 140 -4.33 -2.53 3.30
N ASN A 141 -3.21 -2.88 2.66
CA ASN A 141 -2.84 -4.27 2.40
C ASN A 141 -2.55 -5.03 3.68
N GLU A 142 -1.85 -4.41 4.63
CA GLU A 142 -1.53 -5.01 5.93
C GLU A 142 -2.80 -5.33 6.72
N ILE A 143 -3.75 -4.38 6.80
CA ILE A 143 -5.05 -4.62 7.45
C ILE A 143 -5.82 -5.74 6.72
N ASN A 144 -5.83 -5.73 5.39
CA ASN A 144 -6.52 -6.77 4.62
C ASN A 144 -5.90 -8.16 4.84
N GLN A 145 -4.58 -8.23 4.95
CA GLN A 145 -3.86 -9.46 5.26
C GLN A 145 -4.24 -9.97 6.65
N GLN A 146 -4.17 -9.12 7.68
CA GLN A 146 -4.53 -9.51 9.04
C GLN A 146 -6.00 -10.00 9.16
N ILE A 147 -6.93 -9.33 8.46
CA ILE A 147 -8.34 -9.77 8.39
C ILE A 147 -8.44 -11.15 7.75
N THR A 148 -7.67 -11.38 6.69
CA THR A 148 -7.68 -12.64 5.94
C THR A 148 -7.13 -13.77 6.81
N GLU A 149 -6.00 -13.56 7.47
CA GLU A 149 -5.39 -14.50 8.42
C GLU A 149 -6.38 -14.86 9.53
N LYS A 150 -6.97 -13.87 10.21
CA LYS A 150 -7.95 -14.12 11.29
C LYS A 150 -9.18 -14.88 10.82
N VAL A 151 -9.65 -14.63 9.59
CA VAL A 151 -10.76 -15.41 9.03
C VAL A 151 -10.33 -16.84 8.75
N PHE A 152 -9.17 -17.06 8.14
CA PHE A 152 -8.68 -18.41 7.89
C PHE A 152 -8.46 -19.21 9.17
N ASP A 153 -8.03 -18.59 10.25
CA ASP A 153 -7.83 -19.25 11.55
C ASP A 153 -9.15 -19.62 12.23
N SER A 154 -10.23 -18.90 11.90
CA SER A 154 -11.55 -19.08 12.50
C SER A 154 -12.45 -20.10 11.80
N ILE A 155 -12.06 -20.63 10.64
CA ILE A 155 -12.91 -21.54 9.86
C ILE A 155 -13.15 -22.84 10.64
N ASP A 156 -14.42 -23.21 10.83
CA ASP A 156 -14.76 -24.55 11.30
C ASP A 156 -14.48 -25.58 10.19
N ARG A 157 -13.58 -26.50 10.49
CA ARG A 157 -13.16 -27.55 9.57
C ARG A 157 -14.35 -28.43 9.19
N ILE A 158 -15.22 -28.80 10.14
CA ILE A 158 -16.38 -29.67 9.87
C ILE A 158 -17.29 -29.03 8.81
N THR A 159 -17.59 -27.75 8.98
CA THR A 159 -18.36 -26.96 8.01
C THR A 159 -17.65 -26.88 6.66
N LEU A 160 -16.34 -26.63 6.63
CA LEU A 160 -15.54 -26.61 5.39
C LEU A 160 -15.65 -27.94 4.63
N TRP A 161 -15.59 -29.09 5.32
CA TRP A 161 -15.70 -30.40 4.67
C TRP A 161 -17.09 -30.68 4.12
N LYS A 162 -18.14 -30.35 4.87
CA LYS A 162 -19.53 -30.44 4.40
C LYS A 162 -19.73 -29.60 3.15
N LEU A 163 -19.19 -28.37 3.14
CA LEU A 163 -19.28 -27.46 2.01
C LEU A 163 -18.59 -28.03 0.76
N ARG A 164 -17.39 -28.61 0.91
CA ARG A 164 -16.69 -29.22 -0.24
C ARG A 164 -17.45 -30.40 -0.82
N ARG A 165 -18.09 -31.22 0.01
CA ARG A 165 -18.98 -32.30 -0.46
C ARG A 165 -20.21 -31.75 -1.18
N TYR A 166 -20.81 -30.69 -0.66
CA TYR A 166 -21.95 -30.02 -1.28
C TYR A 166 -21.62 -29.51 -2.70
N TYR A 167 -20.43 -28.94 -2.91
CA TYR A 167 -19.97 -28.50 -4.23
C TYR A 167 -19.42 -29.63 -5.14
N GLY A 168 -19.62 -30.91 -4.78
CA GLY A 168 -19.31 -32.04 -5.64
C GLY A 168 -17.84 -32.50 -5.63
N VAL A 169 -17.04 -32.06 -4.64
CA VAL A 169 -15.67 -32.60 -4.48
C VAL A 169 -15.77 -34.09 -4.10
N PRO A 170 -15.13 -35.01 -4.85
CA PRO A 170 -15.24 -36.44 -4.59
C PRO A 170 -14.79 -36.83 -3.19
N GLU A 171 -15.41 -37.88 -2.66
CA GLU A 171 -15.14 -38.40 -1.32
C GLU A 171 -13.67 -38.64 -1.04
N LYS A 172 -13.03 -39.32 -1.98
CA LYS A 172 -11.61 -39.65 -1.91
C LYS A 172 -10.74 -38.41 -1.72
N ALA A 173 -11.04 -37.31 -2.42
CA ALA A 173 -10.27 -36.06 -2.34
C ALA A 173 -10.51 -35.33 -1.02
N VAL A 174 -11.76 -35.30 -0.52
CA VAL A 174 -12.06 -34.74 0.79
C VAL A 174 -11.40 -35.54 1.90
N ASN A 175 -11.40 -36.88 1.85
CA ASN A 175 -10.80 -37.73 2.88
C ASN A 175 -9.27 -37.60 2.93
N ILE A 176 -8.61 -37.47 1.77
CA ILE A 176 -7.15 -37.19 1.74
C ILE A 176 -6.85 -35.89 2.48
N ILE A 177 -7.65 -34.87 2.27
CA ILE A 177 -7.46 -33.56 2.90
C ILE A 177 -7.82 -33.64 4.39
N TRP A 178 -8.94 -34.28 4.76
CA TRP A 178 -9.31 -34.50 6.15
C TRP A 178 -8.16 -35.16 6.94
N ASN A 179 -7.60 -36.25 6.41
CA ASN A 179 -6.51 -36.98 7.07
C ASN A 179 -5.24 -36.14 7.25
N SER A 180 -5.07 -35.07 6.46
CA SER A 180 -3.95 -34.13 6.66
C SER A 180 -4.16 -33.14 7.82
N TYR A 181 -5.42 -32.95 8.24
CA TYR A 181 -5.84 -32.07 9.33
C TYR A 181 -6.25 -32.83 10.61
N ASP A 182 -6.52 -34.13 10.51
CA ASP A 182 -6.87 -34.99 11.64
C ASP A 182 -5.68 -35.19 12.58
N GLY A 183 -5.91 -35.09 13.90
CA GLY A 183 -4.85 -35.15 14.90
C GLY A 183 -3.74 -34.10 14.72
N PHE A 184 -4.02 -32.98 14.05
CA PHE A 184 -3.01 -31.98 13.74
C PHE A 184 -2.61 -31.18 14.98
N ASN A 185 -1.32 -31.23 15.32
CA ASN A 185 -0.70 -30.46 16.38
C ASN A 185 0.34 -29.47 15.85
N CYS A 186 0.53 -28.39 16.58
CA CYS A 186 1.50 -27.34 16.27
C CYS A 186 2.44 -27.09 17.46
N LYS A 187 3.63 -26.58 17.15
CA LYS A 187 4.58 -26.00 18.11
C LYS A 187 5.04 -24.64 17.58
N ILE A 188 5.24 -23.68 18.47
CA ILE A 188 5.71 -22.34 18.11
C ILE A 188 7.19 -22.24 18.48
N VAL A 189 7.99 -21.65 17.58
CA VAL A 189 9.37 -21.28 17.87
C VAL A 189 9.39 -19.81 18.28
N HIS A 190 9.73 -19.52 19.54
CA HIS A 190 9.91 -18.17 20.05
C HIS A 190 11.32 -18.02 20.60
N GLY A 191 12.09 -17.05 20.08
CA GLY A 191 13.45 -16.79 20.57
C GLY A 191 14.41 -17.99 20.48
N ARG A 192 14.26 -18.87 19.47
CA ARG A 192 14.98 -20.16 19.30
C ARG A 192 14.56 -21.27 20.26
N GLN A 193 13.56 -21.05 21.11
CA GLN A 193 12.99 -22.06 21.98
C GLN A 193 11.67 -22.58 21.40
N LEU A 194 11.45 -23.88 21.52
CA LEU A 194 10.23 -24.54 21.05
C LEU A 194 9.22 -24.65 22.19
N THR A 195 7.97 -24.25 21.96
CA THR A 195 6.89 -24.44 22.93
C THR A 195 6.40 -25.89 22.94
N ASP A 196 5.59 -26.22 23.95
CA ASP A 196 4.85 -27.49 23.98
C ASP A 196 3.90 -27.61 22.79
N THR A 197 3.58 -28.86 22.42
CA THR A 197 2.57 -29.17 21.40
C THR A 197 1.19 -28.75 21.87
N PHE A 198 0.40 -28.19 20.97
CA PHE A 198 -1.04 -28.01 21.16
C PHE A 198 -1.81 -28.48 19.93
N ASP A 199 -3.02 -28.98 20.16
CA ASP A 199 -3.92 -29.42 19.09
C ASP A 199 -4.54 -28.21 18.41
N VAL A 200 -4.58 -28.24 17.08
CA VAL A 200 -5.21 -27.20 16.28
C VAL A 200 -6.49 -27.76 15.69
N ASN A 201 -7.63 -27.33 16.24
CA ASN A 201 -8.95 -27.84 15.85
C ASN A 201 -9.70 -26.96 14.83
N THR A 202 -9.27 -25.71 14.68
CA THR A 202 -9.88 -24.71 13.82
C THR A 202 -8.93 -24.22 12.74
N GLY A 203 -9.49 -23.55 11.75
CA GLY A 203 -8.78 -22.89 10.68
C GLY A 203 -8.10 -23.81 9.67
N VAL A 204 -7.40 -23.19 8.72
CA VAL A 204 -6.64 -23.86 7.66
C VAL A 204 -5.16 -23.53 7.77
N ARG A 205 -4.29 -24.41 7.26
CA ARG A 205 -2.85 -24.14 7.24
C ARG A 205 -2.53 -22.99 6.28
N GLN A 206 -1.95 -21.91 6.81
CA GLN A 206 -1.52 -20.76 6.01
C GLN A 206 -0.19 -21.05 5.30
N GLY A 207 0.00 -20.52 4.09
CA GLY A 207 1.26 -20.64 3.33
C GLY A 207 1.50 -21.99 2.65
N CYS A 208 0.45 -22.80 2.45
CA CYS A 208 0.49 -24.02 1.65
C CYS A 208 0.54 -23.74 0.13
#